data_AF-A0A0L1KJK1-F1
#
_entry.id   AF-A0A0L1KJK1-F1
#
_cell.length_a   1.000
_cell.length_b   1.000
_cell.length_c   1.000
_cell.angle_alpha   90.00
_cell.angle_beta   90.00
_cell.angle_gamma   90.00
#
_symmetry.space_group_name_H-M   'P 1'
#
loop_
_entity.id
_entity.type
_entity.pdbx_description
1 polymer ?
#
loop_
_entity_poly.entity_id
_entity_poly.type
_entity_poly.pdbx_seq_one_letter_code
_entity_poly.pdbx_strand_id
1 'polypeptide(L)'
;MTYRDKSYKTGHDELDMEIMDAYNTLQQLVPIHQLRRIEHRIHDGIMLRMKENSTRVCRKTMKAWNECVNTRSGGFLGWNQCMAARDAMNECFRDQNSEENYQKVRLQFLRGELFDQYKAQTKAKVEMYKAILPGLPMPEGKAALYAERICDSSDDTSQIVSVGDPQTPQDG
;
A
#
# COMPACT_ATOMS: atom_id res chain seq x y z
N MET A 1 28.76 10.93 -23.33
CA MET A 1 27.61 11.22 -22.46
C MET A 1 27.02 9.90 -21.99
N THR A 2 27.08 9.65 -20.69
CA THR A 2 26.64 8.43 -20.04
C THR A 2 25.12 8.32 -20.09
N TYR A 3 24.62 7.21 -20.66
CA TYR A 3 23.20 6.84 -20.86
C TYR A 3 22.40 6.62 -19.56
N ARG A 4 22.87 7.11 -18.41
CA ARG A 4 22.41 6.66 -17.10
C ARG A 4 22.26 7.78 -16.09
N ASP A 5 21.65 8.88 -16.51
CA ASP A 5 21.13 9.84 -15.57
C ASP A 5 19.70 10.23 -15.94
N LYS A 6 18.76 9.39 -15.51
CA LYS A 6 17.33 9.70 -15.54
C LYS A 6 16.93 10.65 -14.39
N SER A 7 17.88 11.18 -13.61
CA SER A 7 17.57 12.06 -12.48
C SER A 7 16.92 13.39 -12.89
N TYR A 8 17.09 13.82 -14.15
CA TYR A 8 16.56 15.10 -14.64
C TYR A 8 15.04 15.12 -14.89
N LYS A 9 14.35 13.97 -14.79
CA LYS A 9 12.88 13.90 -14.76
C LYS A 9 12.32 13.42 -13.42
N THR A 10 13.15 13.33 -12.39
CA THR A 10 12.71 13.11 -10.99
C THR A 10 12.26 14.45 -10.41
N GLY A 11 11.22 15.04 -11.02
CA GLY A 11 10.42 16.02 -10.30
C GLY A 11 9.58 15.21 -9.34
N HIS A 12 9.66 15.52 -8.05
CA HIS A 12 8.79 14.99 -7.00
C HIS A 12 7.35 14.91 -7.51
N ASP A 13 6.95 13.74 -7.99
CA ASP A 13 5.57 13.49 -8.30
C ASP A 13 4.83 13.43 -6.95
N GLU A 14 3.57 13.84 -6.96
CA GLU A 14 2.70 13.79 -5.79
C GLU A 14 2.74 12.39 -5.15
N LEU A 15 2.88 11.37 -6.00
CA LEU A 15 3.01 9.97 -5.63
C LEU A 15 4.31 9.65 -4.86
N ASP A 16 5.49 10.11 -5.27
CA ASP A 16 6.73 9.89 -4.54
C ASP A 16 6.70 10.62 -3.19
N MET A 17 6.10 11.82 -3.13
CA MET A 17 5.90 12.52 -1.86
C MET A 17 5.01 11.71 -0.91
N GLU A 18 3.88 11.18 -1.40
CA GLU A 18 2.99 10.30 -0.62
C GLU A 18 3.69 9.01 -0.17
N ILE A 19 4.53 8.43 -1.03
CA ILE A 19 5.29 7.21 -0.69
C ILE A 19 6.31 7.51 0.41
N MET A 20 7.02 8.63 0.31
CA MET A 20 7.99 9.04 1.32
C MET A 20 7.32 9.36 2.64
N ASP A 21 6.19 10.06 2.62
CA ASP A 21 5.39 10.35 3.82
C ASP A 21 4.93 9.05 4.49
N ALA A 22 4.28 8.16 3.74
CA ALA A 22 3.79 6.88 4.26
C ALA A 22 4.92 6.01 4.83
N TYR A 23 6.09 6.00 4.17
CA TYR A 23 7.26 5.26 4.66
C TYR A 23 7.84 5.88 5.93
N ASN A 24 7.95 7.21 6.00
CA ASN A 24 8.41 7.91 7.20
C ASN A 24 7.47 7.68 8.39
N THR A 25 6.14 7.72 8.18
CA THR A 25 5.17 7.36 9.21
C THR A 25 5.36 5.92 9.68
N LEU A 26 5.59 4.98 8.75
CA LEU A 26 5.79 3.58 9.10
C LEU A 26 7.05 3.39 9.97
N GLN A 27 8.13 4.12 9.67
CA GLN A 27 9.35 4.12 10.48
C GLN A 27 9.14 4.63 11.91
N GLN A 28 8.22 5.57 12.09
CA GLN A 28 7.88 6.09 13.43
C GLN A 28 7.04 5.10 14.24
N LEU A 29 6.20 4.30 13.59
CA LEU A 29 5.28 3.37 14.26
C LEU A 29 5.89 1.97 14.49
N VAL A 30 6.89 1.58 13.70
CA VAL A 30 7.42 0.23 13.67
C VAL A 30 8.86 0.16 14.19
N PRO A 31 9.19 -0.80 15.09
CA PRO A 31 10.58 -1.03 15.50
C PRO A 31 11.50 -1.41 14.33
N ILE A 32 12.74 -0.92 14.35
CA ILE A 32 13.73 -1.09 13.26
C ILE A 32 13.91 -2.56 12.83
N HIS A 33 13.92 -3.50 13.79
CA HIS A 33 14.08 -4.93 13.48
C HIS A 33 12.91 -5.55 12.72
N GLN A 34 11.73 -4.91 12.73
CA GLN A 34 10.56 -5.33 11.96
C GLN A 34 10.50 -4.67 10.59
N LEU A 35 11.01 -3.43 10.46
CA LEU A 35 10.97 -2.66 9.21
C LEU A 35 11.49 -3.46 8.02
N ARG A 36 12.68 -4.08 8.15
CA ARG A 36 13.25 -4.89 7.05
C ARG A 36 12.34 -6.04 6.60
N ARG A 37 11.63 -6.68 7.53
CA ARG A 37 10.69 -7.75 7.21
C ARG A 37 9.46 -7.21 6.50
N ILE A 38 8.98 -6.03 6.91
CA ILE A 38 7.87 -5.35 6.26
C ILE A 38 8.26 -4.94 4.84
N GLU A 39 9.45 -4.36 4.64
CA GLU A 39 9.96 -3.98 3.32
C GLU A 39 10.03 -5.16 2.36
N HIS A 40 10.57 -6.30 2.81
CA HIS A 40 10.62 -7.51 1.99
C HIS A 40 9.21 -8.01 1.64
N ARG A 41 8.27 -8.01 2.60
CA ARG A 41 6.89 -8.42 2.37
C ARG A 41 6.18 -7.48 1.38
N ILE A 42 6.37 -6.18 1.52
CA ILE A 42 5.84 -5.17 0.59
C ILE A 42 6.39 -5.45 -0.81
N HIS A 43 7.70 -5.62 -0.95
CA HIS A 43 8.34 -5.90 -2.24
C HIS A 43 7.76 -7.16 -2.90
N ASP A 44 7.70 -8.27 -2.17
CA ASP A 44 7.18 -9.53 -2.72
C ASP A 44 5.69 -9.43 -3.08
N GLY A 45 4.93 -8.71 -2.25
CA GLY A 45 3.52 -8.40 -2.50
C GLY A 45 3.31 -7.55 -3.77
N ILE A 46 4.15 -6.54 -4.00
CA ILE A 46 4.13 -5.72 -5.22
C ILE A 46 4.39 -6.60 -6.44
N MET A 47 5.44 -7.43 -6.40
CA MET A 47 5.80 -8.30 -7.52
C MET A 47 4.67 -9.27 -7.88
N LEU A 48 4.01 -9.86 -6.86
CA LEU A 48 2.87 -10.72 -7.08
C LEU A 48 1.67 -9.95 -7.66
N ARG A 49 1.34 -8.79 -7.09
CA ARG A 49 0.21 -7.97 -7.55
C ARG A 49 0.41 -7.46 -8.98
N MET A 50 1.63 -7.04 -9.33
CA MET A 50 1.98 -6.60 -10.68
C MET A 50 1.80 -7.75 -11.67
N LYS A 51 2.28 -8.95 -11.34
CA LYS A 51 2.08 -10.15 -12.16
C LYS A 51 0.60 -10.48 -12.36
N GLU A 52 -0.20 -10.45 -11.30
CA GLU A 52 -1.64 -10.70 -11.36
C GLU A 52 -2.36 -9.65 -12.22
N ASN A 53 -2.04 -8.37 -12.01
CA ASN A 53 -2.66 -7.27 -12.74
C ASN A 53 -2.32 -7.35 -14.23
N SER A 54 -1.04 -7.55 -14.56
CA SER A 54 -0.59 -7.74 -15.94
C SER A 54 -1.27 -8.94 -16.60
N THR A 55 -1.40 -10.07 -15.89
CA THR A 55 -2.11 -11.26 -16.42
C THR A 55 -3.60 -10.99 -16.65
N ARG A 56 -4.24 -10.26 -15.75
CA ARG A 56 -5.66 -9.92 -15.82
C ARG A 56 -5.95 -8.95 -16.98
N VAL A 57 -5.18 -7.87 -17.08
CA VAL A 57 -5.35 -6.82 -18.10
C VAL A 57 -4.95 -7.32 -19.48
N CYS A 58 -3.80 -7.99 -19.59
CA CYS A 58 -3.27 -8.49 -20.87
C CYS A 58 -3.86 -9.84 -21.31
N ARG A 59 -4.91 -10.33 -20.63
CA ARG A 59 -5.53 -11.62 -20.96
C ARG A 59 -5.96 -11.73 -22.43
N LYS A 60 -6.45 -10.64 -23.03
CA LYS A 60 -6.89 -10.62 -24.43
C LYS A 60 -5.72 -10.81 -25.40
N THR A 61 -4.62 -10.08 -25.20
CA THR A 61 -3.43 -10.17 -26.06
C THR A 61 -2.72 -11.51 -25.88
N MET A 62 -2.68 -12.04 -24.66
CA MET A 62 -2.21 -13.41 -24.38
C MET A 62 -3.03 -14.48 -25.13
N LYS A 63 -4.36 -14.36 -25.15
CA LYS A 63 -5.22 -15.28 -25.91
C LYS A 63 -4.95 -15.20 -27.41
N ALA A 64 -4.88 -14.00 -27.97
CA ALA A 64 -4.60 -13.81 -29.39
C ALA A 64 -3.24 -14.41 -29.80
N TRP A 65 -2.22 -14.25 -28.95
CA TRP A 65 -0.93 -14.89 -29.14
C TRP A 65 -1.04 -16.42 -29.12
N ASN A 66 -1.67 -16.98 -28.09
CA ASN A 66 -1.83 -18.42 -27.94
C ASN A 66 -2.62 -19.03 -29.11
N GLU A 67 -3.71 -18.39 -29.54
CA GLU A 67 -4.51 -18.81 -30.69
C GLU A 67 -3.67 -18.80 -31.97
N CYS A 68 -2.87 -17.75 -32.19
CA CYS A 68 -2.01 -17.67 -33.37
C CYS A 68 -0.97 -18.80 -33.40
N VAL A 69 -0.26 -19.02 -32.29
CA VAL A 69 0.78 -20.06 -32.21
C VAL A 69 0.20 -21.46 -32.34
N ASN A 70 -0.96 -21.72 -31.75
CA ASN A 70 -1.59 -23.04 -31.77
C ASN A 70 -2.31 -23.36 -33.09
N THR A 71 -2.77 -22.37 -33.85
CA THR A 71 -3.44 -22.58 -35.14
C THR A 71 -2.47 -22.59 -36.32
N ARG A 72 -1.35 -21.86 -36.23
CA ARG A 72 -0.36 -21.71 -37.31
C ARG A 72 0.93 -22.48 -37.04
N SER A 73 0.90 -23.50 -36.19
CA SER A 73 2.05 -24.34 -35.85
C SER A 73 2.50 -25.21 -37.05
N GLY A 74 3.17 -24.57 -38.01
CA GLY A 74 3.76 -25.18 -39.20
C GLY A 74 5.08 -24.48 -39.55
N GLY A 75 6.14 -24.76 -38.79
CA GLY A 75 7.51 -24.32 -39.07
C GLY A 75 7.81 -22.83 -38.80
N PHE A 76 9.07 -22.44 -39.02
CA PHE A 76 9.63 -21.09 -38.78
C PHE A 76 8.85 -19.97 -39.49
N LEU A 77 8.26 -20.25 -40.66
CA LEU A 77 7.43 -19.31 -41.41
C LEU A 77 6.09 -18.97 -40.72
N GLY A 78 5.52 -19.90 -39.94
CA GLY A 78 4.30 -19.65 -39.15
C GLY A 78 4.55 -18.74 -37.95
N TRP A 79 5.75 -18.76 -37.38
CA TRP A 79 6.14 -17.90 -36.24
C TRP A 79 6.18 -16.42 -36.60
N ASN A 80 6.72 -16.08 -37.77
CA ASN A 80 6.80 -14.70 -38.24
C ASN A 80 5.42 -14.07 -38.42
N GLN A 81 4.40 -14.88 -38.73
CA GLN A 81 3.02 -14.40 -38.87
C GLN A 81 2.35 -14.07 -37.54
N CYS A 82 2.89 -14.56 -36.41
CA CYS A 82 2.39 -14.27 -35.08
C CYS A 82 3.12 -13.10 -34.39
N MET A 83 4.09 -12.45 -35.05
CA MET A 83 4.85 -11.35 -34.45
C MET A 83 3.95 -10.20 -33.98
N ALA A 84 2.92 -9.84 -34.76
CA ALA A 84 1.99 -8.78 -34.35
C ALA A 84 1.27 -9.11 -33.02
N ALA A 85 0.84 -10.36 -32.85
CA ALA A 85 0.20 -10.80 -31.60
C ALA A 85 1.19 -10.85 -30.42
N ARG A 86 2.44 -11.28 -30.68
CA ARG A 86 3.52 -11.24 -29.68
C ARG A 86 3.82 -9.81 -29.24
N ASP A 87 3.94 -8.90 -30.20
CA ASP A 87 4.34 -7.52 -29.93
C ASP A 87 3.23 -6.78 -29.18
N ALA A 88 1.96 -6.99 -29.54
CA ALA A 88 0.81 -6.50 -28.78
C ALA A 88 0.75 -7.07 -27.34
N MET A 89 1.09 -8.35 -27.16
CA MET A 89 1.21 -8.94 -25.82
C MET A 89 2.33 -8.27 -25.02
N ASN A 90 3.53 -8.14 -25.60
CA ASN A 90 4.68 -7.53 -24.95
C ASN A 90 4.47 -6.04 -24.63
N GLU A 91 3.82 -5.31 -25.52
CA GLU A 91 3.43 -3.91 -25.31
C GLU A 91 2.49 -3.78 -24.11
N CYS A 92 1.43 -4.58 -24.07
CA CYS A 92 0.54 -4.61 -22.90
C CYS A 92 1.30 -4.92 -21.59
N PHE A 93 2.20 -5.91 -21.59
CA PHE A 93 3.00 -6.22 -20.40
C PHE A 93 3.94 -5.07 -20.02
N ARG A 94 4.54 -4.36 -20.97
CA ARG A 94 5.38 -3.19 -20.70
C ARG A 94 4.59 -2.05 -20.07
N ASP A 95 3.38 -1.78 -20.58
CA ASP A 95 2.52 -0.74 -20.05
C ASP A 95 2.05 -1.06 -18.62
N GLN A 96 1.71 -2.33 -18.37
CA GLN A 96 1.31 -2.75 -17.03
C GLN A 96 2.50 -2.78 -16.06
N ASN A 97 3.69 -3.15 -16.53
CA ASN A 97 4.92 -3.15 -15.75
C ASN A 97 5.68 -1.80 -15.82
N SER A 98 4.94 -0.69 -15.87
CA SER A 98 5.51 0.65 -15.81
C SER A 98 5.97 1.02 -14.39
N GLU A 99 6.90 1.97 -14.31
CA GLU A 99 7.35 2.55 -13.05
C GLU A 99 6.19 3.21 -12.29
N GLU A 100 5.32 3.93 -12.99
CA GLU A 100 4.13 4.57 -12.42
C GLU A 100 3.21 3.54 -11.73
N ASN A 101 2.95 2.40 -12.39
CA ASN A 101 2.13 1.34 -11.79
C ASN A 101 2.83 0.71 -10.58
N TYR A 102 4.15 0.53 -10.65
CA TYR A 102 4.93 0.04 -9.52
C TYR A 102 4.79 0.97 -8.31
N GLN A 103 4.93 2.27 -8.49
CA GLN A 103 4.80 3.25 -7.40
C GLN A 103 3.36 3.28 -6.83
N LYS A 104 2.33 3.20 -7.68
CA LYS A 104 0.92 3.11 -7.21
C LYS A 104 0.69 1.88 -6.33
N VAL A 105 1.18 0.72 -6.76
CA VAL A 105 1.05 -0.52 -5.98
C VAL A 105 1.89 -0.43 -4.70
N ARG A 106 3.08 0.15 -4.76
CA ARG A 106 3.93 0.38 -3.58
C ARG A 106 3.22 1.21 -2.51
N LEU A 107 2.59 2.31 -2.90
CA LEU A 107 1.82 3.15 -2.00
C LEU A 107 0.64 2.40 -1.37
N GLN A 108 -0.08 1.57 -2.14
CA GLN A 108 -1.16 0.74 -1.61
C GLN A 108 -0.68 -0.22 -0.52
N PHE A 109 0.46 -0.88 -0.74
CA PHE A 109 1.04 -1.77 0.26
C PHE A 109 1.50 -1.01 1.51
N LEU A 110 2.16 0.15 1.35
CA LEU A 110 2.55 1.00 2.48
C LEU A 110 1.35 1.45 3.31
N ARG A 111 0.26 1.88 2.66
CA ARG A 111 -1.00 2.24 3.33
C ARG A 111 -1.63 1.07 4.06
N GLY A 112 -1.59 -0.13 3.49
CA GLY A 112 -2.07 -1.35 4.14
C GLY A 112 -1.27 -1.67 5.42
N GLU A 113 0.05 -1.54 5.36
CA GLU A 113 0.92 -1.74 6.52
C GLU A 113 0.67 -0.70 7.62
N LEU A 114 0.52 0.58 7.25
CA LEU A 114 0.15 1.63 8.19
C LEU A 114 -1.20 1.35 8.87
N PHE A 115 -2.20 0.93 8.09
CA PHE A 115 -3.51 0.57 8.63
C PHE A 115 -3.41 -0.56 9.66
N ASP A 116 -2.61 -1.59 9.39
CA ASP A 116 -2.39 -2.70 10.33
C ASP A 116 -1.69 -2.22 11.61
N GLN A 117 -0.74 -1.28 11.52
CA GLN A 117 -0.10 -0.68 12.70
C GLN A 117 -1.09 0.12 13.54
N TYR A 118 -1.90 0.99 12.92
CA TYR A 118 -2.90 1.77 13.63
C TYR A 118 -3.96 0.88 14.29
N LYS A 119 -4.37 -0.19 13.61
CA LYS A 119 -5.28 -1.20 14.16
C LYS A 119 -4.68 -1.90 15.38
N ALA A 120 -3.39 -2.27 15.32
CA ALA A 120 -2.69 -2.88 16.45
C ALA A 120 -2.58 -1.94 17.65
N GLN A 121 -2.23 -0.67 17.43
CA GLN A 121 -2.17 0.35 18.48
C GLN A 121 -3.55 0.61 19.12
N THR A 122 -4.59 0.72 18.30
CA THR A 122 -5.96 0.92 18.78
C THR A 122 -6.41 -0.26 19.64
N LYS A 123 -6.12 -1.48 19.20
CA LYS A 123 -6.39 -2.69 19.98
C LYS A 123 -5.66 -2.66 21.33
N ALA A 124 -4.38 -2.31 21.35
CA ALA A 124 -3.59 -2.21 22.58
C ALA A 124 -4.15 -1.15 23.54
N LYS A 125 -4.53 0.03 23.04
CA LYS A 125 -5.19 1.08 23.84
C LYS A 125 -6.49 0.58 24.47
N VAL A 126 -7.35 -0.10 23.68
CA VAL A 126 -8.60 -0.67 24.19
C VAL A 126 -8.36 -1.72 25.27
N GLU A 127 -7.32 -2.57 25.11
CA GLU A 127 -6.94 -3.56 26.11
C GLU A 127 -6.42 -2.91 27.41
N MET A 128 -5.65 -1.83 27.32
CA MET A 128 -5.22 -1.04 28.48
C MET A 128 -6.42 -0.42 29.22
N TYR A 129 -7.37 0.19 28.51
CA TYR A 129 -8.56 0.77 29.15
C TYR A 129 -9.41 -0.29 29.86
N LYS A 130 -9.52 -1.50 29.30
CA LYS A 130 -10.20 -2.63 29.96
C LYS A 130 -9.50 -3.05 31.26
N ALA A 131 -8.18 -2.98 31.31
CA ALA A 131 -7.42 -3.35 32.50
C ALA A 131 -7.53 -2.29 33.62
N ILE A 132 -7.62 -1.01 33.26
CA ILE A 132 -7.73 0.11 34.21
C ILE A 132 -9.16 0.23 34.77
N LEU A 133 -10.18 -0.12 33.98
CA LEU A 133 -11.60 -0.01 34.36
C LEU A 133 -12.30 -1.37 34.25
N PRO A 134 -12.04 -2.30 35.19
CA PRO A 134 -12.73 -3.58 35.24
C PRO A 134 -14.21 -3.34 35.59
N GLY A 135 -15.06 -3.24 34.56
CA GLY A 135 -16.50 -3.05 34.70
C GLY A 135 -17.13 -1.96 33.85
N LEU A 136 -16.38 -1.24 32.99
CA LEU A 136 -17.03 -0.31 32.06
C LEU A 136 -17.91 -1.11 31.08
N PRO A 137 -19.25 -0.91 31.06
CA PRO A 137 -20.08 -1.51 30.03
C PRO A 137 -19.71 -0.83 28.72
N MET A 138 -18.87 -1.46 27.91
CA MET A 138 -18.79 -1.13 26.50
C MET A 138 -20.20 -1.29 25.94
N PRO A 139 -20.89 -0.22 25.51
CA PRO A 139 -22.24 -0.36 24.99
C PRO A 139 -22.15 -1.29 23.77
N GLU A 140 -22.83 -2.43 23.83
CA GLU A 140 -22.86 -3.40 22.73
C GLU A 140 -23.19 -2.65 21.42
N GLY A 141 -22.35 -2.82 20.41
CA GLY A 141 -22.51 -2.18 19.10
C GLY A 141 -21.81 -0.82 18.91
N LYS A 142 -21.20 -0.19 19.93
CA LYS A 142 -20.50 1.10 19.76
C LYS A 142 -18.99 1.03 19.61
N ALA A 143 -18.37 -0.13 19.81
CA ALA A 143 -16.93 -0.32 19.60
C ALA A 143 -16.50 0.02 18.16
N ALA A 144 -17.37 -0.28 17.18
CA ALA A 144 -17.17 0.08 15.77
C ALA A 144 -17.25 1.61 15.55
N LEU A 145 -18.17 2.30 16.23
CA LEU A 145 -18.33 3.75 16.14
C LEU A 145 -17.14 4.53 16.72
N TYR A 146 -16.45 3.98 17.72
CA TYR A 146 -15.21 4.58 18.25
C TYR A 146 -14.02 4.36 17.30
N ALA A 147 -13.95 3.23 16.61
CA ALA A 147 -12.89 2.98 15.63
C ALA A 147 -13.03 3.89 14.40
N GLU A 148 -14.25 4.09 13.88
CA GLU A 148 -14.50 5.02 12.76
C GLU A 148 -14.20 6.48 13.15
N ARG A 149 -14.63 6.92 14.34
CA ARG A 149 -14.41 8.31 14.77
C ARG A 149 -12.94 8.65 15.04
N ILE A 150 -12.12 7.66 15.44
CA ILE A 150 -10.68 7.85 15.62
C ILE A 150 -9.96 7.89 14.26
N CYS A 151 -10.42 7.13 13.27
CA CYS A 151 -9.90 7.18 11.90
C CYS A 151 -10.29 8.45 11.14
N ASP A 152 -11.44 9.07 11.45
CA ASP A 152 -11.82 10.38 10.87
C ASP A 152 -11.16 11.57 11.60
N SER A 153 -10.74 11.42 12.86
CA SER A 153 -10.14 12.51 13.64
C SER A 153 -8.66 12.79 13.34
N SER A 154 -8.01 11.99 12.49
CA SER A 154 -6.62 12.23 12.07
C SER A 154 -6.43 13.47 11.19
N ASP A 155 -7.52 14.13 10.77
CA ASP A 155 -7.47 15.42 10.07
C ASP A 155 -7.51 16.66 11.01
N ASP A 156 -7.63 16.49 12.34
CA ASP A 156 -7.83 17.64 13.24
C ASP A 156 -6.96 17.62 14.51
N THR A 157 -5.64 17.50 14.35
CA THR A 157 -4.65 17.64 15.44
C THR A 157 -4.42 19.09 15.87
N SER A 158 -5.41 19.98 15.75
CA SER A 158 -5.27 21.39 16.12
C SER A 158 -5.97 21.81 17.42
N GLN A 159 -6.72 20.94 18.09
CA GLN A 159 -7.40 21.30 19.35
C GLN A 159 -7.34 20.21 20.43
N ILE A 160 -6.18 20.02 21.05
CA ILE A 160 -6.15 19.52 22.43
C ILE A 160 -6.34 20.72 23.35
N VAL A 161 -7.59 20.94 23.75
CA VAL A 161 -7.95 21.87 24.82
C VAL A 161 -7.32 21.37 26.11
N SER A 162 -6.54 22.25 26.73
CA SER A 162 -5.98 22.11 28.08
C SER A 162 -7.08 21.71 29.07
N VAL A 163 -7.01 20.49 29.59
CA VAL A 163 -7.78 20.09 30.77
C VAL A 163 -6.87 20.30 31.97
N GLY A 164 -7.18 21.35 32.73
CA GLY A 164 -6.34 21.91 33.77
C GLY A 164 -6.02 20.97 34.93
N ASP A 165 -4.92 21.31 35.59
CA ASP A 165 -4.42 20.67 36.80
C ASP A 165 -5.47 20.68 37.92
N PRO A 166 -5.61 19.57 38.70
CA PRO A 166 -6.42 19.57 39.89
C PRO A 166 -5.71 20.36 41.00
N GLN A 167 -6.28 21.51 41.38
CA GLN A 167 -5.90 22.22 42.60
C GLN A 167 -6.17 21.33 43.82
N THR A 168 -5.13 21.06 44.61
CA THR A 168 -5.23 20.53 45.96
C THR A 168 -5.93 21.54 46.89
N PRO A 169 -6.83 21.11 47.79
CA PRO A 169 -7.40 22.00 48.80
C PRO A 169 -6.36 22.29 49.88
N GLN A 170 -6.13 23.57 50.17
CA GLN A 170 -5.52 24.02 51.42
C GLN A 170 -6.65 24.18 52.44
N ASP A 171 -6.72 23.27 53.41
CA ASP A 171 -7.46 23.50 54.65
C ASP A 171 -6.54 24.25 55.63
N GLY A 172 -7.15 25.22 56.34
CA GLY A 172 -6.51 26.07 57.35
C GLY A 172 -6.45 25.50 58.76
#